data_AF-A0A937H2M9-F1
#
_entry.id   AF-A0A937H2M9-F1
#
_cell.length_a   1.000
_cell.length_b   1.000
_cell.length_c   1.000
_cell.angle_alpha   90.00
_cell.angle_beta   90.00
_cell.angle_gamma   90.00
#
_symmetry.space_group_name_H-M   'P 1'
#
loop_
_entity.id
_entity.type
_entity.pdbx_description
1 polymer ?
#
loop_
_entity_poly.entity_id
_entity_poly.type
_entity_poly.pdbx_seq_one_letter_code
_entity_poly.pdbx_strand_id
1 'polypeptide(L)'
;MQRTIYDCWSVVMNHNKNPLKNIPDTQVRHMIMQVLAWMWCIVFSMYFSSMWMFGITTIAHTMLLGAIAFTVLTFETAKRKPKFFGSYFTPSRSRAIYVDGKRIELDKHDKGGEHE
;
A
#
# COMPACT_ATOMS: atom_id res chain seq x y z
N MET A 1 -9.22 -5.28 -20.95
CA MET A 1 -9.94 -5.18 -19.64
C MET A 1 -9.08 -4.54 -18.55
N GLN A 2 -7.81 -4.94 -18.37
CA GLN A 2 -6.95 -4.29 -17.36
C GLN A 2 -6.59 -2.83 -17.67
N ARG A 3 -6.32 -2.49 -18.94
CA ARG A 3 -6.07 -1.10 -19.37
C ARG A 3 -7.23 -0.16 -19.06
N THR A 4 -8.46 -0.56 -19.41
CA THR A 4 -9.67 0.24 -19.16
C THR A 4 -9.90 0.47 -17.66
N ILE A 5 -9.70 -0.53 -16.81
CA ILE A 5 -9.82 -0.37 -15.34
C ILE A 5 -8.73 0.58 -14.82
N TYR A 6 -7.49 0.41 -15.28
CA TYR A 6 -6.36 1.26 -14.92
C TYR A 6 -6.55 2.72 -15.38
N ASP A 7 -7.08 2.92 -16.58
CA ASP A 7 -7.33 4.24 -17.14
C ASP A 7 -8.49 4.95 -16.42
N CYS A 8 -9.60 4.24 -16.16
CA CYS A 8 -10.70 4.76 -15.35
C CYS A 8 -10.24 5.16 -13.94
N TRP A 9 -9.47 4.28 -13.27
CA TRP A 9 -8.89 4.57 -11.97
C TRP A 9 -7.94 5.76 -12.01
N SER A 10 -7.07 5.82 -13.02
CA SER A 10 -6.14 6.93 -13.22
C SER A 10 -6.86 8.27 -13.42
N VAL A 11 -7.99 8.30 -14.12
CA VAL A 11 -8.73 9.56 -14.33
C VAL A 11 -9.26 10.12 -13.01
N VAL A 12 -9.75 9.25 -12.12
CA VAL A 12 -10.34 9.67 -10.84
C VAL A 12 -9.25 9.95 -9.79
N MET A 13 -8.30 9.03 -9.61
CA MET A 13 -7.40 9.01 -8.46
C MET A 13 -6.00 9.57 -8.74
N ASN A 14 -5.62 9.77 -10.00
CA ASN A 14 -4.29 10.31 -10.32
C ASN A 14 -4.31 11.83 -10.36
N HIS A 15 -3.63 12.46 -9.40
CA HIS A 15 -3.47 13.92 -9.29
C HIS A 15 -2.84 14.60 -10.53
N ASN A 16 -2.23 13.85 -11.46
CA ASN A 16 -1.68 14.38 -12.71
C ASN A 16 -2.62 14.25 -13.93
N LYS A 17 -3.62 13.37 -13.86
CA LYS A 17 -4.59 13.14 -14.94
C LYS A 17 -5.97 13.70 -14.63
N ASN A 18 -6.33 13.75 -13.35
CA ASN A 18 -7.54 14.38 -12.84
C ASN A 18 -7.61 15.87 -13.26
N PRO A 19 -8.80 16.42 -13.59
CA PRO A 19 -8.99 17.85 -13.87
C PRO A 19 -8.46 18.81 -12.77
N LEU A 20 -8.30 18.35 -11.52
CA LEU A 20 -7.65 19.05 -10.41
C LEU A 20 -6.13 19.24 -10.62
N LYS A 21 -5.52 18.66 -11.66
CA LYS A 21 -4.10 18.83 -12.01
C LYS A 21 -3.71 20.29 -12.28
N ASN A 22 -4.68 21.15 -12.62
CA ASN A 22 -4.44 22.56 -12.95
C ASN A 22 -4.03 23.39 -11.71
N ILE A 23 -4.19 22.86 -10.50
CA ILE A 23 -3.82 23.54 -9.25
C ILE A 23 -2.36 23.21 -8.92
N PRO A 24 -1.42 24.15 -8.78
CA PRO A 24 0.01 23.84 -8.61
C PRO A 24 0.36 23.10 -7.31
N ASP A 25 -0.41 23.27 -6.24
CA ASP A 25 -0.14 22.68 -4.93
C ASP A 25 -0.72 21.26 -4.78
N THR A 26 0.15 20.29 -4.49
CA THR A 26 -0.22 18.88 -4.29
C THR A 26 -0.99 18.63 -2.99
N GLN A 27 -0.75 19.42 -1.95
CA GLN A 27 -1.44 19.29 -0.67
C GLN A 27 -2.92 19.68 -0.80
N VAL A 28 -3.17 20.76 -1.56
CA VAL A 28 -4.53 21.23 -1.88
C VAL A 28 -5.28 20.22 -2.74
N ARG A 29 -4.63 19.59 -3.73
CA ARG A 29 -5.26 18.53 -4.54
C ARG A 29 -5.71 17.34 -3.68
N HIS A 30 -4.87 16.88 -2.76
CA HIS A 30 -5.22 15.79 -1.85
C HIS A 30 -6.37 16.18 -0.91
N MET A 31 -6.35 17.40 -0.37
CA MET A 31 -7.42 17.93 0.46
C MET A 31 -8.76 17.95 -0.28
N ILE A 32 -8.79 18.41 -1.54
CA ILE A 32 -10.02 18.45 -2.34
C ILE A 32 -10.54 17.04 -2.63
N MET A 33 -9.67 16.08 -2.96
CA MET A 33 -10.10 14.68 -3.15
C MET A 33 -10.71 14.10 -1.87
N GLN A 34 -10.17 14.47 -0.70
CA GLN A 34 -10.72 14.05 0.59
C GLN A 34 -12.08 14.69 0.87
N VAL A 35 -12.25 15.99 0.60
CA VAL A 35 -13.54 16.70 0.76
C VAL A 35 -14.60 16.10 -0.17
N LEU A 36 -14.22 15.72 -1.39
CA LEU A 36 -15.14 15.07 -2.34
C LEU A 36 -15.63 13.71 -1.80
N ALA A 37 -14.74 12.92 -1.19
CA ALA A 37 -15.12 11.68 -0.52
C ALA A 37 -16.09 11.95 0.66
N TRP A 38 -15.83 13.01 1.44
CA TRP A 38 -16.72 13.42 2.54
C TRP A 38 -18.10 13.88 2.06
N MET A 39 -18.19 14.57 0.93
CA MET A 39 -19.47 14.94 0.32
C MET A 39 -20.32 13.69 0.04
N TRP A 40 -19.73 12.66 -0.57
CA TRP A 40 -20.43 11.41 -0.85
C TRP A 40 -20.89 10.70 0.43
N CYS A 41 -20.09 10.69 1.50
CA CYS A 41 -20.51 10.16 2.81
C CYS A 41 -21.75 10.89 3.36
N ILE A 42 -21.80 12.22 3.23
CA ILE A 42 -22.93 13.02 3.68
C ILE A 42 -24.19 12.70 2.85
N VAL A 43 -24.07 12.57 1.53
CA VAL A 43 -25.18 12.19 0.64
C VAL A 43 -25.74 10.80 0.99
N PHE A 44 -24.87 9.80 1.18
CA PHE A 44 -25.32 8.47 1.61
C PHE A 44 -26.01 8.51 2.98
N SER A 45 -25.56 9.36 3.88
CA SER A 45 -26.17 9.45 5.19
C SER A 45 -27.51 10.19 5.19
N MET A 46 -27.66 11.23 4.34
CA MET A 46 -28.95 11.89 4.12
C MET A 46 -30.00 10.90 3.58
N TYR A 47 -29.59 9.94 2.75
CA TYR A 47 -30.48 8.87 2.25
C TYR A 47 -31.10 8.03 3.38
N PHE A 48 -30.36 7.76 4.47
CA PHE A 48 -30.87 6.98 5.61
C PHE A 48 -31.57 7.83 6.69
N SER A 49 -31.52 9.18 6.59
CA SER A 49 -32.16 10.16 7.49
C SER A 49 -31.99 9.90 9.01
N SER A 50 -30.96 9.16 9.43
CA SER A 50 -30.71 8.76 10.81
C SER A 50 -29.30 9.17 11.23
N MET A 51 -29.18 10.02 12.26
CA MET A 51 -27.89 10.51 12.76
C MET A 51 -26.98 9.39 13.29
N TRP A 52 -27.57 8.32 13.83
CA TRP A 52 -26.80 7.16 14.30
C TRP A 52 -26.19 6.36 13.15
N MET A 53 -26.94 6.17 12.06
CA MET A 53 -26.44 5.53 10.83
C MET A 53 -25.38 6.40 10.15
N PHE A 54 -25.54 7.73 10.15
CA PHE A 54 -24.51 8.68 9.68
C PHE A 54 -23.17 8.46 10.42
N GLY A 55 -23.20 8.39 11.76
CA GLY A 55 -22.00 8.23 12.57
C GLY A 55 -21.26 6.92 12.26
N ILE A 56 -22.00 5.80 12.23
CA ILE A 56 -21.42 4.47 11.97
C ILE A 56 -20.83 4.39 10.57
N THR A 57 -21.56 4.87 9.55
CA THR A 57 -21.10 4.81 8.16
C THR A 57 -19.87 5.68 7.91
N THR A 58 -19.81 6.87 8.52
CA THR A 58 -18.65 7.77 8.42
C THR A 58 -17.39 7.17 9.06
N ILE A 59 -17.53 6.55 10.25
CA ILE A 59 -16.42 5.87 10.93
C ILE A 59 -15.96 4.67 10.10
N ALA A 60 -16.89 3.83 9.64
CA ALA A 60 -16.57 2.67 8.81
C ALA A 60 -15.86 3.05 7.51
N HIS A 61 -16.31 4.13 6.85
CA HIS A 61 -15.67 4.62 5.62
C HIS A 61 -14.27 5.17 5.87
N THR A 62 -14.08 5.93 6.96
CA THR A 62 -12.75 6.45 7.34
C THR A 62 -11.78 5.30 7.68
N MET A 63 -12.26 4.27 8.37
CA MET A 63 -11.49 3.07 8.67
C MET A 63 -11.09 2.32 7.40
N LEU A 64 -12.01 2.20 6.42
CA LEU A 64 -11.74 1.56 5.13
C LEU A 64 -10.67 2.33 4.34
N LEU A 65 -10.77 3.65 4.25
CA LEU A 65 -9.76 4.49 3.61
C LEU A 65 -8.40 4.38 4.32
N GLY A 66 -8.41 4.35 5.66
CA GLY A 66 -7.21 4.14 6.48
C GLY A 66 -6.54 2.79 6.21
N ALA A 67 -7.32 1.71 6.09
CA ALA A 67 -6.80 0.39 5.75
C ALA A 67 -6.14 0.37 4.36
N ILE A 68 -6.79 0.97 3.36
CA ILE A 68 -6.21 1.09 2.01
C ILE A 68 -4.90 1.88 2.06
N ALA A 69 -4.86 3.03 2.73
CA ALA A 69 -3.65 3.82 2.89
C ALA A 69 -2.52 3.03 3.58
N PHE A 70 -2.86 2.26 4.63
CA PHE A 70 -1.89 1.41 5.34
C PHE A 70 -1.31 0.30 4.44
N THR A 71 -2.13 -0.31 3.59
CA THR A 71 -1.64 -1.31 2.63
C THR A 71 -0.69 -0.71 1.61
N VAL A 72 -1.01 0.47 1.05
CA VAL A 72 -0.13 1.19 0.13
C VAL A 72 1.17 1.58 0.82
N LEU A 73 1.11 2.04 2.08
CA LEU A 73 2.30 2.36 2.86
C LEU A 73 3.17 1.13 3.09
N THR A 74 2.57 -0.03 3.35
CA THR A 74 3.30 -1.29 3.52
C THR A 74 4.00 -1.69 2.23
N PHE A 75 3.33 -1.59 1.08
CA PHE A 75 3.93 -1.87 -0.23
C PHE A 75 5.04 -0.89 -0.60
N GLU A 76 4.84 0.40 -0.35
CA GLU A 76 5.87 1.41 -0.60
C GLU A 76 7.07 1.24 0.34
N THR A 77 6.83 0.86 1.60
CA THR A 77 7.88 0.51 2.56
C THR A 77 8.66 -0.71 2.09
N ALA A 78 7.97 -1.75 1.59
CA ALA A 78 8.61 -2.94 1.05
C ALA A 78 9.47 -2.61 -0.19
N LYS A 79 8.99 -1.72 -1.06
CA LYS A 79 9.72 -1.27 -2.25
C LYS A 79 10.94 -0.42 -1.90
N ARG A 80 10.81 0.55 -0.98
CA ARG A 80 11.88 1.51 -0.64
C ARG A 80 12.90 0.96 0.36
N LYS A 81 12.45 0.15 1.32
CA LYS A 81 13.27 -0.41 2.40
C LYS A 81 12.88 -1.87 2.65
N PRO A 82 13.18 -2.80 1.73
CA PRO A 82 12.83 -4.21 1.89
C PRO A 82 13.46 -4.84 3.15
N LYS A 83 14.62 -4.33 3.58
CA LYS A 83 15.32 -4.76 4.82
C LYS A 83 14.52 -4.46 6.11
N PHE A 84 13.46 -3.63 6.04
CA PHE A 84 12.56 -3.36 7.18
C PHE A 84 11.72 -4.59 7.58
N PHE A 85 11.43 -5.50 6.63
CA PHE A 85 10.64 -6.72 6.87
C PHE A 85 11.52 -7.93 7.26
N GLY A 86 12.83 -7.70 7.47
CA GLY A 86 13.80 -8.76 7.75
C GLY A 86 14.44 -9.35 6.49
N SER A 87 15.56 -10.03 6.69
CA SER A 87 16.22 -10.81 5.64
C SER A 87 15.52 -12.16 5.50
N TYR A 88 15.14 -12.54 4.28
CA TYR A 88 14.58 -13.86 4.02
C TYR A 88 15.70 -14.91 4.12
N PHE A 89 15.61 -15.77 5.13
CA PHE A 89 16.46 -16.95 5.25
C PHE A 89 15.59 -18.16 4.94
N THR A 90 15.85 -18.82 3.81
CA THR A 90 15.23 -20.11 3.51
C THR A 90 16.10 -21.19 4.15
N PRO A 91 15.66 -21.89 5.21
CA PRO A 91 16.50 -22.90 5.88
C PRO A 91 16.93 -24.02 4.94
N SER A 92 16.10 -24.36 3.95
CA SER A 92 16.41 -25.37 2.92
C SER A 92 17.42 -24.91 1.87
N ARG A 93 17.80 -23.62 1.85
CA ARG A 93 18.78 -23.05 0.91
C ARG A 93 20.14 -22.76 1.56
N SER A 94 20.41 -23.40 2.69
CA SER A 94 21.75 -23.50 3.26
C SER A 94 22.64 -24.29 2.29
N ARG A 95 23.44 -23.57 1.51
CA ARG A 95 24.35 -24.14 0.51
C ARG A 95 25.44 -24.96 1.21
N ALA A 96 25.44 -26.28 1.05
CA ALA A 96 26.59 -27.10 1.45
C ALA A 96 27.72 -26.87 0.44
N ILE A 97 28.85 -26.33 0.90
CA ILE A 97 30.03 -26.11 0.05
C ILE A 97 30.95 -27.32 0.18
N TYR A 98 31.43 -27.81 -0.96
CA TYR A 98 32.44 -28.87 -1.05
C TYR A 98 33.67 -28.30 -1.75
N VAL A 99 34.84 -28.48 -1.15
CA VAL A 99 36.13 -28.14 -1.76
C VAL A 99 36.95 -29.43 -1.77
N ASP A 100 37.46 -29.82 -2.95
CA ASP A 100 38.23 -31.05 -3.15
C ASP A 100 37.53 -32.32 -2.64
N GLY A 101 36.21 -32.39 -2.83
CA GLY A 101 35.40 -33.55 -2.44
C GLY A 101 35.13 -33.66 -0.93
N LYS A 102 35.62 -32.74 -0.09
CA LYS A 102 35.35 -32.70 1.35
C LYS A 102 34.32 -31.61 1.68
N ARG A 103 33.35 -31.97 2.53
CA ARG A 103 32.35 -31.02 3.04
C ARG A 103 33.02 -30.09 4.05
N ILE A 104 32.88 -28.79 3.85
CA ILE A 104 33.31 -27.78 4.83
C ILE A 104 32.13 -27.37 5.72
N GLU A 105 32.36 -27.32 7.03
CA GLU A 105 31.38 -26.72 7.96
C GLU A 105 31.41 -25.20 7.79
N LEU A 106 30.23 -24.62 7.55
CA LEU A 106 30.06 -23.17 7.51
C LEU A 106 29.98 -22.61 8.93
N ASP A 107 30.29 -21.32 9.08
CA ASP A 107 30.11 -20.62 10.35
C ASP A 107 28.67 -20.79 10.85
N LYS A 108 28.52 -21.11 12.13
CA LYS A 108 27.21 -21.26 12.79
C LYS A 108 26.39 -19.96 12.76
N HIS A 109 27.04 -18.81 12.58
CA HIS A 109 26.40 -17.51 12.42
C HIS A 109 26.21 -17.07 10.96
N ASP A 110 26.74 -17.82 9.98
CA ASP A 110 26.49 -17.54 8.56
C ASP A 110 25.08 -18.04 8.20
N LYS A 111 24.15 -17.09 8.15
CA LYS A 111 22.73 -17.38 7.92
C LYS A 111 22.40 -17.75 6.47
N GLY A 112 23.41 -17.92 5.60
CA GLY A 112 23.24 -18.58 4.31
C GLY A 112 22.05 -18.03 3.52
N GLY A 113 22.14 -16.76 3.15
CA GLY A 113 21.18 -16.08 2.28
C GLY A 113 21.84 -15.70 0.96
N GLU A 114 21.01 -15.48 -0.06
CA GLU A 114 21.41 -14.83 -1.31
C GLU A 114 22.22 -13.56 -0.94
N HIS A 115 23.49 -13.50 -1.33
CA HIS A 115 24.05 -12.19 -1.67
C HIS A 115 23.24 -11.70 -2.86
N GLU A 116 22.88 -10.43 -2.83
CA GLU A 116 22.04 -9.72 -3.80
C GLU A 116 22.31 -10.11 -5.26
#